data_AF-A0A1E3GN58-F1
#
_entry.id   AF-A0A1E3GN58-F1
#
_cell.length_a   1.000
_cell.length_b   1.000
_cell.length_c   1.000
_cell.angle_alpha   90.00
_cell.angle_beta   90.00
_cell.angle_gamma   90.00
#
_symmetry.space_group_name_H-M   'P 1'
#
loop_
_entity.id
_entity.type
_entity.pdbx_description
1 polymer ?
#
loop_
_entity_poly.entity_id
_entity_poly.type
_entity_poly.pdbx_seq_one_letter_code
_entity_poly.pdbx_strand_id
1 'polypeptide(L)'
;MKALFQSLFIMICLSACAANHTKVPDDVIKVSQPYSGTQPKALDTERADRQALEICRDRGFTGAEQLGTEQQVCAKYTGWYQCFYHEVEQQYQCTNH
;
A
#
# COMPACT_ATOMS: atom_id res chain seq x y z
N MET A 1 66.86 5.55 22.50
CA MET A 1 66.53 6.85 21.87
C MET A 1 65.13 6.77 21.29
N LYS A 2 64.29 7.77 21.59
CA LYS A 2 62.95 8.11 21.03
C LYS A 2 61.79 7.20 21.50
N ALA A 3 61.08 7.57 22.58
CA ALA A 3 59.97 8.56 22.66
C ALA A 3 58.66 7.96 22.09
N LEU A 4 57.68 7.55 22.91
CA LEU A 4 56.62 8.36 23.57
C LEU A 4 56.04 9.43 22.64
N PHE A 5 54.83 9.20 22.12
CA PHE A 5 53.85 10.11 21.45
C PHE A 5 53.00 9.19 20.55
N GLN A 6 51.66 9.12 20.49
CA GLN A 6 50.51 9.92 20.87
C GLN A 6 49.38 8.90 21.12
N SER A 7 48.70 8.89 22.26
CA SER A 7 47.63 9.84 22.60
C SER A 7 46.53 9.90 21.53
N LEU A 8 45.35 9.42 21.94
CA LEU A 8 44.08 10.10 21.70
C LEU A 8 43.60 10.19 20.25
N PHE A 9 42.88 9.16 19.79
CA PHE A 9 41.73 9.36 18.90
C PHE A 9 40.52 8.57 19.41
N ILE A 10 40.11 8.91 20.63
CA ILE A 10 38.69 8.92 20.98
C ILE A 10 38.12 10.08 20.16
N MET A 11 37.61 9.79 18.97
CA MET A 11 36.81 10.76 18.24
C MET A 11 35.63 10.06 17.58
N ILE A 12 34.59 9.88 18.41
CA ILE A 12 33.24 10.31 18.08
C ILE A 12 32.71 9.73 16.75
N CYS A 13 32.23 8.49 16.79
CA CYS A 13 31.15 8.10 15.88
C CYS A 13 29.87 8.76 16.39
N LEU A 14 29.69 10.04 16.03
CA LEU A 14 28.41 10.72 16.14
C LEU A 14 27.36 9.85 15.42
N SER A 15 26.53 9.18 16.22
CA SER A 15 25.26 8.62 15.79
C SER A 15 24.35 9.78 15.39
N ALA A 16 24.56 10.32 14.20
CA ALA A 16 23.58 11.11 13.51
C ALA A 16 22.49 10.15 13.02
N CYS A 17 21.59 9.74 13.92
CA CYS A 17 20.24 9.40 13.50
C CYS A 17 19.64 10.71 12.99
N ALA A 18 19.93 11.04 11.72
CA ALA A 18 19.14 12.00 10.99
C ALA A 18 17.70 11.53 11.14
N ALA A 19 16.89 12.33 11.85
CA ALA A 19 15.45 12.19 11.86
C ALA A 19 15.00 12.39 10.41
N ASN A 20 15.04 11.30 9.64
CA ASN A 20 14.36 11.22 8.39
C ASN A 20 12.90 11.44 8.77
N HIS A 21 12.36 12.59 8.40
CA HIS A 21 10.93 12.71 8.22
C HIS A 21 10.54 11.53 7.33
N THR A 22 10.01 10.47 7.94
CA THR A 22 9.37 9.37 7.23
C THR A 22 8.17 10.00 6.56
N LYS A 23 8.36 10.49 5.32
CA LYS A 23 7.25 10.51 4.37
C LYS A 23 6.68 9.10 4.44
N VAL A 24 5.45 8.98 4.93
CA VAL A 24 4.73 7.71 4.86
C VAL A 24 4.79 7.34 3.38
N PRO A 25 5.45 6.22 3.01
CA PRO A 25 5.62 5.88 1.61
C PRO A 25 4.24 5.76 0.97
N ASP A 26 4.12 6.19 -0.27
CA ASP A 26 2.92 6.00 -1.10
C ASP A 26 2.45 4.54 -0.96
N ASP A 27 1.24 4.33 -0.44
CA ASP A 27 0.67 3.00 -0.16
C ASP A 27 -0.44 2.68 -1.17
N VAL A 28 -0.43 1.46 -1.72
CA VAL A 28 -1.41 1.02 -2.71
C VAL A 28 -2.32 -0.02 -2.09
N ILE A 29 -3.61 0.22 -2.18
CA ILE A 29 -4.65 -0.69 -1.70
C ILE A 29 -5.49 -1.22 -2.86
N LYS A 30 -6.17 -2.33 -2.61
CA LYS A 30 -7.19 -2.88 -3.50
C LYS A 30 -8.52 -2.88 -2.80
N VAL A 31 -9.55 -2.40 -3.48
CA VAL A 31 -10.94 -2.56 -3.06
C VAL A 31 -11.59 -3.56 -4.00
N SER A 32 -12.21 -4.59 -3.44
CA SER A 32 -12.92 -5.62 -4.21
C SER A 32 -14.41 -5.64 -3.87
N GLN A 33 -15.23 -5.91 -4.89
CA GLN A 33 -16.66 -6.13 -4.76
C GLN A 33 -17.03 -7.50 -5.33
N PRO A 34 -17.50 -8.44 -4.49
CA PRO A 34 -17.98 -9.72 -4.98
C PRO A 34 -19.30 -9.57 -5.73
N TYR A 35 -19.49 -10.39 -6.76
CA TYR A 35 -20.76 -10.49 -7.46
C TYR A 35 -21.08 -11.94 -7.82
N SER A 36 -22.38 -12.22 -7.87
CA SER A 36 -22.92 -13.50 -8.31
C SER A 36 -23.40 -13.42 -9.76
N GLY A 37 -23.02 -14.40 -10.57
CA GLY A 37 -23.45 -14.49 -11.96
C GLY A 37 -22.28 -14.77 -12.89
N THR A 38 -22.59 -15.09 -14.14
CA THR A 38 -21.60 -15.36 -15.20
C THR A 38 -21.24 -14.12 -16.00
N GLN A 39 -22.00 -13.03 -15.83
CA GLN A 39 -21.79 -11.77 -16.54
C GLN A 39 -20.91 -10.85 -15.70
N PRO A 40 -19.88 -10.20 -16.30
CA PRO A 40 -19.08 -9.21 -15.61
C PRO A 40 -19.95 -8.07 -15.06
N LYS A 41 -19.64 -7.63 -13.84
CA LYS A 41 -20.30 -6.49 -13.20
C LYS A 41 -19.29 -5.38 -12.95
N ALA A 42 -19.68 -4.15 -13.27
CA ALA A 42 -18.89 -2.96 -12.95
C ALA A 42 -18.79 -2.77 -11.44
N LEU A 43 -17.70 -2.14 -11.00
CA LEU A 43 -17.54 -1.75 -9.61
C LEU A 43 -18.56 -0.65 -9.25
N ASP A 44 -19.09 -0.70 -8.03
CA ASP A 44 -19.76 0.46 -7.44
C ASP A 44 -18.68 1.47 -7.01
N THR A 45 -18.37 2.42 -7.90
CA THR A 45 -17.26 3.36 -7.71
C THR A 45 -17.46 4.24 -6.48
N GLU A 46 -18.68 4.73 -6.22
CA GLU A 46 -18.97 5.55 -5.05
C GLU A 46 -18.70 4.79 -3.74
N ARG A 47 -19.14 3.53 -3.67
CA ARG A 47 -18.85 2.68 -2.53
C ARG A 47 -17.35 2.37 -2.42
N ALA A 48 -16.71 2.08 -3.54
CA ALA A 48 -15.29 1.74 -3.55
C ALA A 48 -14.41 2.93 -3.14
N ASP A 49 -14.72 4.14 -3.59
CA ASP A 49 -14.04 5.38 -3.22
C ASP A 49 -14.13 5.65 -1.72
N ARG A 50 -15.33 5.49 -1.14
CA ARG A 50 -15.52 5.62 0.31
C ARG A 50 -14.70 4.59 1.08
N GLN A 51 -14.77 3.33 0.68
CA GLN A 51 -14.03 2.25 1.33
C GLN A 51 -12.51 2.46 1.19
N ALA A 52 -12.03 2.91 0.03
CA ALA A 52 -10.63 3.21 -0.17
C ALA A 52 -10.16 4.34 0.74
N LEU A 53 -10.95 5.42 0.85
CA LEU A 53 -10.65 6.54 1.74
C LEU A 53 -10.63 6.12 3.21
N GLU A 54 -11.56 5.28 3.66
CA GLU A 54 -11.57 4.73 5.01
C GLU A 54 -10.30 3.91 5.29
N ILE A 55 -9.94 2.99 4.39
CA ILE A 55 -8.71 2.18 4.52
C ILE A 55 -7.46 3.07 4.55
N CYS A 56 -7.37 4.06 3.67
CA CYS A 56 -6.23 4.97 3.62
C CYS A 56 -6.15 5.82 4.90
N ARG A 57 -7.27 6.29 5.45
CA ARG A 57 -7.31 7.03 6.73
C ARG A 57 -6.86 6.20 7.91
N ASP A 58 -7.26 4.94 7.96
CA ASP A 58 -6.81 4.00 9.00
C ASP A 58 -5.29 3.77 8.95
N ARG A 59 -4.68 3.99 7.78
CA ARG A 59 -3.23 3.93 7.56
C ARG A 59 -2.51 5.28 7.70
N GLY A 60 -3.22 6.34 8.07
CA GLY A 60 -2.66 7.68 8.31
C GLY A 60 -2.59 8.60 7.09
N PHE A 61 -3.31 8.29 6.02
CA PHE A 61 -3.40 9.11 4.81
C PHE A 61 -4.67 9.97 4.78
N THR A 62 -4.67 11.06 4.01
CA THR A 62 -5.83 11.98 3.90
C THR A 62 -6.66 11.78 2.64
N GLY A 63 -6.09 11.14 1.62
CA GLY A 63 -6.69 10.91 0.32
C GLY A 63 -6.54 9.48 -0.18
N ALA A 64 -7.36 9.16 -1.17
CA ALA A 64 -7.32 7.92 -1.93
C ALA A 64 -7.62 8.25 -3.40
N GLU A 65 -6.72 7.90 -4.31
CA GLU A 65 -6.85 8.15 -5.75
C GLU A 65 -6.91 6.84 -6.52
N GLN A 66 -7.87 6.70 -7.43
CA GLN A 66 -7.98 5.51 -8.27
C GLN A 66 -6.74 5.36 -9.17
N LEU A 67 -6.23 4.13 -9.25
CA LEU A 67 -5.12 3.74 -10.12
C LEU A 67 -5.56 2.72 -11.17
N GLY A 68 -5.25 3.00 -12.43
CA GLY A 68 -5.49 2.07 -13.52
C GLY A 68 -6.97 1.81 -13.79
N THR A 69 -7.29 0.61 -14.26
CA THR A 69 -8.65 0.21 -14.64
C THR A 69 -9.16 -0.90 -13.75
N GLU A 70 -10.49 -0.99 -13.61
CA GLU A 70 -11.16 -2.11 -12.95
C GLU A 70 -10.71 -3.46 -13.54
N GLN A 71 -10.54 -4.45 -12.67
CA GLN A 71 -10.15 -5.80 -13.03
C GLN A 71 -11.19 -6.81 -12.59
N GLN A 72 -11.61 -7.67 -13.52
CA GLN A 72 -12.48 -8.80 -13.21
C GLN A 72 -11.59 -9.98 -12.80
N VAL A 73 -11.75 -10.45 -11.57
CA VAL A 73 -10.94 -11.53 -11.01
C VAL A 73 -11.80 -12.67 -10.51
N CYS A 74 -11.21 -13.85 -10.46
CA CYS A 74 -11.83 -14.99 -9.80
C CYS A 74 -11.43 -15.03 -8.33
N ALA A 75 -12.40 -14.85 -7.44
CA ALA A 75 -12.21 -14.94 -6.00
C ALA A 75 -12.05 -16.39 -5.53
N LYS A 76 -12.71 -17.35 -6.21
CA LYS A 76 -12.63 -18.77 -5.85
C LYS A 76 -12.82 -19.68 -7.04
N TYR A 77 -11.89 -20.62 -7.19
CA TYR A 77 -11.97 -21.69 -8.17
C TYR A 77 -12.58 -22.96 -7.57
N THR A 78 -13.25 -23.73 -8.42
CA THR A 78 -13.63 -25.12 -8.14
C THR A 78 -12.43 -26.06 -8.29
N GLY A 79 -12.58 -27.33 -7.90
CA GLY A 79 -11.56 -28.38 -8.13
C GLY A 79 -11.24 -28.67 -9.59
N TRP A 80 -11.99 -28.11 -10.54
CA TRP A 80 -11.79 -28.25 -11.99
C TRP A 80 -11.31 -26.94 -12.65
N TYR A 81 -10.76 -25.99 -11.87
CA TYR A 81 -10.29 -24.66 -12.33
C TYR A 81 -11.38 -23.78 -12.96
N GLN A 82 -12.66 -24.11 -12.79
CA GLN A 82 -13.75 -23.21 -13.14
C GLN A 82 -13.92 -22.16 -12.05
N CYS A 83 -14.07 -20.89 -12.44
CA CYS A 83 -14.37 -19.83 -11.48
C CYS A 83 -15.80 -19.98 -10.92
N PHE A 84 -15.91 -19.96 -9.60
CA PHE A 84 -17.19 -20.11 -8.89
C PHE A 84 -17.65 -18.79 -8.26
N TYR A 85 -16.72 -18.00 -7.73
CA TYR A 85 -16.99 -16.67 -7.21
C TYR A 85 -16.16 -15.63 -7.95
N HIS A 86 -16.83 -14.57 -8.39
CA HIS A 86 -16.22 -13.48 -9.13
C HIS A 86 -16.16 -12.21 -8.27
N GLU A 87 -15.11 -11.44 -8.47
CA GLU A 87 -14.92 -10.13 -7.87
C GLU A 87 -14.51 -9.13 -8.96
N VAL A 88 -14.91 -7.88 -8.78
CA VAL A 88 -14.32 -6.75 -9.49
C VAL A 88 -13.43 -5.98 -8.51
N GLU A 89 -12.18 -5.75 -8.91
CA GLU A 89 -11.16 -5.06 -8.11
C GLU A 89 -10.80 -3.71 -8.73
N GLN A 90 -10.52 -2.72 -7.89
CA GLN A 90 -9.93 -1.43 -8.27
C GLN A 90 -8.78 -1.10 -7.32
N GLN A 91 -7.67 -0.62 -7.88
CA GLN A 91 -6.52 -0.16 -7.10
C GLN A 91 -6.65 1.31 -6.75
N TYR A 92 -6.14 1.67 -5.58
CA TYR A 92 -6.09 3.05 -5.11
C TYR A 92 -4.72 3.37 -4.53
N GLN A 93 -4.23 4.57 -4.81
CA GLN A 93 -3.08 5.18 -4.17
C GLN A 93 -3.57 5.95 -2.94
N CYS A 94 -3.10 5.59 -1.75
CA CYS A 94 -3.28 6.42 -0.57
C CYS A 94 -2.34 7.62 -0.64
N THR A 95 -2.87 8.82 -0.36
CA THR A 95 -2.18 10.09 -0.58
C THR A 95 -2.37 11.06 0.59
N ASN A 96 -1.53 12.10 0.67
CA ASN A 96 -1.53 13.10 1.75
C ASN A 96 -1.82 14.53 1.28
N HIS A 97 -2.36 14.67 0.08
CA HIS A 97 -2.61 15.96 -0.57
C HIS A 97 -4.07 16.39 -0.50
#